data_AF-A0A7W7Q3C6-F1
#
_entry.id   AF-A0A7W7Q3C6-F1
#
_cell.length_a   1.000
_cell.length_b   1.000
_cell.length_c   1.000
_cell.angle_alpha   90.00
_cell.angle_beta   90.00
_cell.angle_gamma   90.00
#
_symmetry.space_group_name_H-M   'P 1'
#
loop_
_entity.id
_entity.type
_entity.pdbx_description
1 polymer ?
#
loop_
_entity_poly.entity_id
_entity_poly.type
_entity_poly.pdbx_seq_one_letter_code
_entity_poly.pdbx_strand_id
1 'polypeptide(L)'
;MRVWARVKAEDGACSSCGGRSRRVLSRYHRGLADVSVAGQPVVLRLQVRRFFCDTNDCPARTFTEQVDRLTVKHARRTSLCRTALEHIGLTLAGRAGSRLAALLGMVAGRNTLLRLVHALPEPEVGPVAVLGVR
;
A
#
# COMPACT_ATOMS: atom_id res chain seq x y z
N MET A 1 -8.27 6.21 -15.59
CA MET A 1 -9.29 6.93 -14.80
C MET A 1 -8.65 7.59 -13.57
N ARG A 2 -9.14 8.76 -13.13
CA ARG A 2 -8.73 9.40 -11.88
C ARG A 2 -9.94 9.58 -10.97
N VAL A 3 -9.80 9.17 -9.71
CA VAL A 3 -10.85 9.33 -8.69
C VAL A 3 -10.31 10.26 -7.61
N TRP A 4 -11.06 11.30 -7.26
CA TRP A 4 -10.67 12.24 -6.20
C TRP A 4 -11.36 11.85 -4.90
N ALA A 5 -10.60 11.86 -3.82
CA ALA A 5 -11.11 11.54 -2.50
C ALA A 5 -10.47 12.41 -1.43
N ARG A 6 -11.19 12.58 -0.34
CA ARG A 6 -10.67 13.16 0.91
C ARG A 6 -11.22 12.35 2.07
N VAL A 7 -10.47 12.33 3.16
CA VAL A 7 -10.92 11.71 4.40
C VAL A 7 -11.96 12.62 5.06
N LYS A 8 -13.06 12.01 5.54
CA LYS A 8 -14.12 12.71 6.27
C LYS A 8 -13.85 12.83 7.78
N ALA A 9 -13.02 11.94 8.34
CA ALA A 9 -12.65 11.98 9.76
C ALA A 9 -12.08 13.35 10.14
N GLU A 10 -12.28 13.78 11.39
CA GLU A 10 -11.83 15.09 11.83
C GLU A 10 -10.37 15.08 12.33
N ASP A 11 -9.92 13.94 12.83
CA ASP A 11 -8.58 13.71 13.35
C ASP A 11 -7.84 12.60 12.57
N GLY A 12 -6.57 12.41 12.92
CA GLY A 12 -5.77 11.26 12.52
C GLY A 12 -4.96 10.72 13.71
N ALA A 13 -4.53 9.46 13.62
CA ALA A 13 -3.68 8.83 14.62
C ALA A 13 -2.21 8.85 14.20
N CYS A 14 -1.33 9.19 15.13
CA CYS A 14 0.11 9.16 14.92
C CYS A 14 0.61 7.73 14.80
N SER A 15 1.31 7.39 13.71
CA SER A 15 1.87 6.05 13.51
C SER A 15 3.02 5.72 14.48
N SER A 16 3.56 6.70 15.22
CA SER A 16 4.66 6.49 16.16
C SER A 16 4.18 6.22 17.59
N CYS A 17 3.16 6.94 18.07
CA CYS A 17 2.70 6.85 19.46
C CYS A 17 1.20 6.49 19.59
N GLY A 18 0.46 6.38 18.49
CA GLY A 18 -0.99 6.14 18.51
C GLY A 18 -1.85 7.36 18.87
N GLY A 19 -1.24 8.44 19.37
CA GLY A 19 -1.96 9.66 19.76
C GLY A 19 -2.77 10.28 18.62
N ARG A 20 -4.01 10.67 18.90
CA ARG A 20 -4.89 11.33 17.93
C ARG A 20 -4.69 12.84 17.95
N SER A 21 -4.77 13.47 16.78
CA SER A 21 -4.68 14.92 16.64
C SER A 21 -5.64 15.46 15.58
N ARG A 22 -6.22 16.63 15.88
CA ARG A 22 -7.03 17.44 14.95
C ARG A 22 -6.23 18.60 14.36
N ARG A 23 -5.05 18.89 14.89
CA ARG A 23 -4.24 20.06 14.51
C ARG A 23 -3.51 19.79 13.20
N VAL A 24 -4.07 20.31 12.11
CA VAL A 24 -3.51 20.15 10.77
C VAL A 24 -2.39 21.17 10.54
N LEU A 25 -1.19 20.68 10.23
CA LEU A 25 -0.07 21.48 9.75
C LEU A 25 -0.25 21.85 8.27
N SER A 26 -0.55 20.88 7.41
CA SER A 26 -0.71 21.10 5.97
C SER A 26 -1.57 20.04 5.29
N ARG A 27 -1.95 20.29 4.04
CA ARG A 27 -2.72 19.36 3.19
C ARG A 27 -2.03 19.23 1.84
N TYR A 28 -2.00 18.03 1.29
CA TYR A 28 -1.48 17.81 -0.06
C TYR A 28 -2.20 16.64 -0.75
N HIS A 29 -2.07 16.55 -2.07
CA HIS A 29 -2.66 15.47 -2.84
C HIS A 29 -1.62 14.39 -3.14
N ARG A 30 -2.02 13.14 -2.92
CA ARG A 30 -1.23 11.97 -3.24
C ARG A 30 -1.91 11.15 -4.32
N GLY A 31 -1.15 10.71 -5.32
CA GLY A 31 -1.63 9.74 -6.31
C GLY A 31 -1.28 8.32 -5.89
N LEU A 32 -2.28 7.45 -5.82
CA LEU A 32 -2.13 6.01 -5.57
C LEU A 32 -2.69 5.25 -6.75
N ALA A 33 -1.89 4.37 -7.35
CA ALA A 33 -2.45 3.41 -8.28
C ALA A 33 -3.31 2.41 -7.50
N ASP A 34 -4.50 2.13 -8.02
CA ASP A 34 -5.46 1.22 -7.42
C ASP A 34 -5.73 0.03 -8.36
N VAL A 35 -6.56 -0.91 -7.91
CA VAL A 35 -7.13 -1.93 -8.79
C VAL A 35 -7.94 -1.27 -9.92
N SER A 36 -7.98 -1.93 -11.08
CA SER A 36 -8.71 -1.39 -12.21
C SER A 36 -10.23 -1.44 -11.99
N VAL A 37 -10.94 -0.58 -12.72
CA VAL A 37 -12.40 -0.63 -12.82
C VAL A 37 -12.73 -0.88 -14.28
N ALA A 38 -13.45 -1.97 -14.57
CA ALA A 38 -13.74 -2.41 -15.94
C ALA A 38 -12.46 -2.51 -16.81
N GLY A 39 -11.37 -3.02 -16.24
CA GLY A 39 -10.07 -3.14 -16.92
C GLY A 39 -9.32 -1.82 -17.12
N GLN A 40 -9.90 -0.67 -16.74
CA GLN A 40 -9.25 0.63 -16.87
C GLN A 40 -8.37 0.95 -15.66
N PRO A 41 -7.10 1.33 -15.86
CA PRO A 41 -6.22 1.72 -14.76
C PRO A 41 -6.80 2.88 -13.95
N VAL A 42 -6.78 2.75 -12.61
CA VAL A 42 -7.30 3.77 -11.68
C VAL A 42 -6.16 4.40 -10.89
N VAL A 43 -6.22 5.73 -10.77
CA VAL A 43 -5.41 6.49 -9.84
C VAL A 43 -6.31 7.22 -8.85
N LEU A 44 -6.21 6.86 -7.58
CA LEU A 44 -6.83 7.60 -6.49
C LEU A 44 -5.98 8.85 -6.17
N ARG A 45 -6.56 10.03 -6.36
CA ARG A 45 -6.03 11.34 -5.96
C ARG A 45 -6.59 11.67 -4.58
N LEU A 46 -5.92 11.17 -3.55
CA LEU A 46 -6.31 11.35 -2.16
C LEU A 46 -5.73 12.66 -1.60
N GLN A 47 -6.59 13.57 -1.13
CA GLN A 47 -6.16 14.67 -0.28
C GLN A 47 -5.84 14.12 1.11
N VAL A 48 -4.59 14.26 1.52
CA VAL A 48 -4.08 13.81 2.82
C VAL A 48 -3.66 15.01 3.67
N ARG A 49 -3.88 14.90 4.98
CA ARG A 49 -3.42 15.88 5.96
C ARG A 49 -2.07 15.48 6.55
N ARG A 50 -1.25 16.48 6.88
CA ARG A 50 -0.17 16.35 7.85
C ARG A 50 -0.60 17.02 9.14
N PHE A 51 -0.54 16.30 10.25
CA PHE A 51 -0.93 16.76 11.58
C PHE A 51 0.29 17.07 12.44
N PHE A 52 0.12 17.91 13.46
CA PHE A 52 1.01 17.97 14.62
C PHE A 52 0.69 16.82 15.57
N CYS A 53 1.72 16.19 16.15
CA CYS A 53 1.53 15.22 17.21
C CYS A 53 1.43 15.96 18.56
N ASP A 54 0.31 15.80 19.26
CA ASP A 54 0.08 16.46 20.56
C ASP A 54 0.61 15.64 21.75
N THR A 55 1.07 14.40 21.51
CA THR A 55 1.70 13.57 22.55
C THR A 55 3.08 14.14 22.89
N ASN A 56 3.28 14.49 24.16
CA ASN A 56 4.59 14.87 24.69
C ASN A 56 5.63 13.78 24.42
N ASP A 57 6.86 14.21 24.13
CA ASP A 57 8.00 13.35 23.84
C ASP A 57 7.89 12.42 22.63
N CYS A 58 6.82 12.50 21.84
CA CYS A 58 6.73 11.76 20.59
C CYS A 58 7.78 12.27 19.58
N PRO A 59 8.72 11.42 19.11
CA PRO A 59 9.81 11.85 18.24
C PRO A 59 9.31 12.29 16.86
N ALA A 60 8.13 11.82 16.44
CA ALA A 60 7.58 12.17 15.13
C ALA A 60 7.30 13.68 15.01
N ARG A 61 6.82 14.33 16.09
CA ARG A 61 6.34 15.74 16.20
C ARG A 61 5.22 16.15 15.22
N THR A 62 5.20 15.56 14.03
CA THR A 62 4.20 15.67 13.00
C THR A 62 4.03 14.30 12.35
N PHE A 63 2.86 14.02 11.80
CA PHE A 63 2.62 12.77 11.08
C PHE A 63 1.67 13.00 9.90
N THR A 64 1.84 12.19 8.87
CA THR A 64 0.91 12.19 7.73
C THR A 64 -0.24 11.25 8.03
N GLU A 65 -1.46 11.73 7.84
CA GLU A 65 -2.69 10.96 7.87
C GLU A 65 -2.56 9.64 7.10
N GLN A 66 -2.88 8.53 7.76
CA GLN A 66 -3.03 7.22 7.14
C GLN A 66 -4.49 6.79 7.22
N VAL A 67 -5.04 6.37 6.09
CA VAL A 67 -6.34 5.70 6.02
C VAL A 67 -6.11 4.20 6.10
N ASP A 68 -6.69 3.57 7.11
CA ASP A 68 -6.58 2.13 7.29
C ASP A 68 -7.00 1.37 6.03
N ARG A 69 -6.28 0.27 5.73
CA ARG A 69 -6.44 -0.57 4.54
C ARG A 69 -6.29 0.13 3.17
N LEU A 70 -6.08 1.44 3.14
CA LEU A 70 -5.97 2.20 1.90
C LEU A 70 -4.56 2.75 1.68
N THR A 71 -3.92 3.26 2.73
CA THR A 71 -2.63 3.93 2.62
C THR A 71 -1.60 3.33 3.56
N VAL A 72 -0.38 3.20 3.05
CA VAL A 72 0.82 2.94 3.84
C VAL A 72 1.84 4.03 3.57
N LYS A 73 2.67 4.36 4.57
CA LYS A 73 3.75 5.33 4.46
C LYS A 73 4.60 5.03 3.22
N HIS A 74 4.88 6.05 2.40
CA HIS A 74 5.64 5.95 1.13
C HIS A 74 5.05 5.05 0.02
N ALA A 75 4.03 4.23 0.26
CA ALA A 75 3.49 3.28 -0.73
C ALA A 75 2.75 3.95 -1.90
N ARG A 76 3.22 3.85 -3.15
CA ARG A 76 2.57 4.51 -4.31
C ARG A 76 1.33 3.79 -4.86
N ARG A 77 0.82 2.81 -4.12
CA ARG A 77 -0.34 1.99 -4.46
C ARG A 77 -1.25 1.89 -3.24
N THR A 78 -2.54 1.67 -3.48
CA THR A 78 -3.46 1.26 -2.42
C THR A 78 -3.03 -0.11 -1.87
N SER A 79 -3.40 -0.43 -0.63
CA SER A 79 -3.09 -1.74 -0.04
C SER A 79 -3.74 -2.87 -0.85
N LEU A 80 -4.97 -2.67 -1.34
CA LEU A 80 -5.66 -3.64 -2.19
C LEU A 80 -4.91 -3.92 -3.50
N CYS A 81 -4.47 -2.87 -4.22
CA CYS A 81 -3.69 -3.03 -5.44
C CYS A 81 -2.35 -3.73 -5.17
N ARG A 82 -1.69 -3.40 -4.06
CA ARG A 82 -0.48 -4.09 -3.64
C ARG A 82 -0.73 -5.59 -3.42
N THR A 83 -1.75 -5.95 -2.65
CA THR A 83 -2.10 -7.33 -2.37
C THR A 83 -2.45 -8.11 -3.63
N ALA A 84 -3.20 -7.53 -4.56
CA ALA A 84 -3.50 -8.18 -5.83
C ALA A 84 -2.22 -8.49 -6.64
N LEU A 85 -1.28 -7.54 -6.68
CA LEU A 85 0.01 -7.73 -7.35
C LEU A 85 0.90 -8.76 -6.66
N GLU A 86 0.86 -8.85 -5.33
CA GLU A 86 1.56 -9.90 -4.57
C GLU A 86 1.05 -11.29 -4.97
N HIS A 87 -0.27 -11.48 -5.01
CA HIS A 87 -0.88 -12.75 -5.42
C HIS A 87 -0.51 -13.11 -6.87
N ILE A 88 -0.63 -12.17 -7.80
CA ILE A 88 -0.20 -12.38 -9.19
C ILE A 88 1.28 -12.75 -9.26
N GLY A 89 2.12 -12.08 -8.47
CA GLY A 89 3.55 -12.33 -8.39
C GLY A 89 3.89 -13.73 -7.89
N LEU A 90 3.19 -14.19 -6.85
CA LEU A 90 3.32 -15.53 -6.29
C LEU A 90 2.89 -16.60 -7.30
N THR A 91 1.79 -16.40 -8.02
CA THR A 91 1.24 -17.40 -8.92
C THR A 91 1.96 -17.50 -10.27
N LEU A 92 2.40 -16.37 -10.84
CA LEU A 92 2.83 -16.28 -12.26
C LEU A 92 4.22 -15.65 -12.43
N ALA A 93 5.07 -15.71 -11.40
CA ALA A 93 6.44 -15.21 -11.31
C ALA A 93 6.99 -14.39 -12.51
N GLY A 94 7.43 -13.16 -12.22
CA GLY A 94 8.20 -12.38 -13.18
C GLY A 94 7.40 -11.83 -14.36
N ARG A 95 7.70 -12.25 -15.59
CA ARG A 95 7.15 -11.63 -16.82
C ARG A 95 5.71 -12.04 -17.09
N ALA A 96 5.30 -13.27 -16.76
CA ALA A 96 3.93 -13.72 -16.96
C ALA A 96 2.97 -12.96 -16.04
N GLY A 97 3.32 -12.81 -14.76
CA GLY A 97 2.58 -11.97 -13.81
C GLY A 97 2.48 -10.51 -14.26
N SER A 98 3.54 -9.95 -14.85
CA SER A 98 3.52 -8.56 -15.35
C SER A 98 2.53 -8.39 -16.51
N ARG A 99 2.45 -9.37 -17.42
CA ARG A 99 1.46 -9.37 -18.51
C ARG A 99 0.04 -9.53 -17.98
N LEU A 100 -0.21 -10.45 -17.05
CA LEU A 100 -1.53 -10.60 -16.44
C LEU A 100 -1.96 -9.31 -15.72
N ALA A 101 -1.08 -8.72 -14.92
CA ALA A 101 -1.37 -7.47 -14.23
C ALA A 101 -1.74 -6.35 -15.23
N ALA A 102 -1.02 -6.24 -16.35
CA ALA A 102 -1.34 -5.29 -17.42
C ALA A 102 -2.71 -5.56 -18.06
N LEU A 103 -3.04 -6.83 -18.35
CA LEU A 103 -4.37 -7.22 -18.86
C LEU A 103 -5.49 -6.86 -17.88
N LEU A 104 -5.22 -6.96 -16.58
CA LEU A 104 -6.15 -6.56 -15.52
C LEU A 104 -6.10 -5.05 -15.21
N GLY A 105 -5.44 -4.23 -16.02
CA GLY A 105 -5.36 -2.77 -15.84
C GLY A 105 -4.50 -2.32 -14.65
N MET A 106 -3.69 -3.20 -14.05
CA MET A 106 -2.75 -2.90 -12.98
C MET A 106 -1.33 -2.83 -13.52
N VAL A 107 -0.82 -1.62 -13.77
CA VAL A 107 0.51 -1.45 -14.35
C VAL A 107 1.59 -1.81 -13.33
N ALA A 108 2.26 -2.95 -13.51
CA ALA A 108 3.43 -3.35 -12.72
C ALA A 108 4.44 -4.13 -13.57
N GLY A 109 5.72 -3.73 -13.52
CA GLY A 109 6.79 -4.45 -14.20
C GLY A 109 7.29 -5.67 -13.42
N ARG A 110 7.98 -6.59 -14.11
CA ARG A 110 8.61 -7.80 -13.54
C ARG A 110 9.32 -7.54 -12.20
N ASN A 111 10.23 -6.58 -12.17
CA ASN A 111 11.06 -6.31 -10.98
C ASN A 111 10.22 -5.77 -9.81
N THR A 112 9.12 -5.08 -10.10
CA THR A 112 8.18 -4.63 -9.06
C THR A 112 7.48 -5.83 -8.44
N LEU A 113 7.01 -6.79 -9.25
CA LEU A 113 6.38 -8.01 -8.74
C LEU A 113 7.34 -8.84 -7.89
N LEU A 114 8.56 -9.08 -8.39
CA LEU A 114 9.57 -9.83 -7.62
C LEU A 114 9.89 -9.15 -6.29
N ARG A 115 10.01 -7.82 -6.27
CA ARG A 115 10.24 -7.08 -5.02
C ARG A 115 9.06 -7.17 -4.05
N LEU A 116 7.82 -7.20 -4.56
CA LEU A 116 6.63 -7.39 -3.73
C LEU A 116 6.63 -8.78 -3.10
N VAL A 117 6.92 -9.82 -3.89
CA VAL A 117 7.01 -11.21 -3.42
C VAL A 117 8.13 -11.36 -2.39
N HIS A 118 9.33 -10.84 -2.64
CA HIS A 118 10.45 -10.90 -1.68
C HIS A 118 10.22 -10.11 -0.39
N ALA A 119 9.25 -9.19 -0.38
CA ALA A 119 8.90 -8.42 0.80
C ALA A 119 7.78 -9.07 1.63
N LEU A 120 7.23 -10.19 1.17
CA LEU A 120 6.28 -10.98 1.96
C LEU A 120 7.02 -11.70 3.09
N PRO A 121 6.36 -11.92 4.25
CA PRO A 121 6.93 -12.76 5.29
C PRO A 121 7.16 -14.17 4.75
N GLU A 122 8.25 -14.81 5.17
CA GLU A 122 8.45 -16.22 4.87
C GLU A 122 7.33 -17.05 5.50
N PRO A 123 6.79 -18.05 4.76
CA PRO A 123 5.84 -18.97 5.35
C PRO A 123 6.51 -19.74 6.49
N GLU A 124 5.76 -20.05 7.55
CA GLU A 124 6.27 -20.92 8.61
C GLU A 124 6.70 -22.26 8.00
N VAL A 125 7.98 -22.58 8.16
CA VAL A 125 8.53 -23.86 7.70
C VAL A 125 8.07 -24.93 8.69
N GLY A 126 7.03 -25.66 8.31
CA GLY A 126 6.62 -26.87 9.02
C GLY A 126 7.70 -27.97 8.96
N PRO A 127 7.63 -28.99 9.83
CA PRO A 127 8.59 -30.09 9.80
C PRO A 127 8.58 -30.77 8.44
N VAL A 128 9.74 -30.82 7.79
CA VAL A 128 9.91 -31.46 6.49
C VAL A 128 9.95 -32.97 6.69
N ALA A 129 8.84 -33.66 6.46
CA ALA A 129 8.71 -35.10 6.71
C ALA A 129 9.51 -35.96 5.73
N VAL A 130 9.72 -35.49 4.50
CA VAL A 130 10.51 -36.18 3.47
C VAL A 130 11.24 -35.16 2.60
N LEU A 131 12.57 -35.20 2.60
CA LEU A 131 13.43 -34.50 1.64
C LEU A 131 13.89 -35.51 0.58
N GLY A 132 13.22 -35.51 -0.56
CA GLY A 132 13.67 -36.27 -1.73
C GLY A 132 14.50 -35.39 -2.65
N VAL A 133 15.75 -35.77 -2.89
CA VAL A 133 16.56 -35.25 -4.02
C VAL A 133 16.52 -36.31 -5.10
N ARG A 134 16.15 -35.92 -6.33
CA ARG A 134 16.24 -36.78 -7.52
C ARG A 134 17.55 -36.53 -8.25
#